data_AF-A0AAW6LVP8-F1
#
_entry.id   AF-A0AAW6LVP8-F1
#
_cell.length_a   1.000
_cell.length_b   1.000
_cell.length_c   1.000
_cell.angle_alpha   90.00
_cell.angle_beta   90.00
_cell.angle_gamma   90.00
#
_symmetry.space_group_name_H-M   'P 1'
#
loop_
_entity.id
_entity.type
_entity.pdbx_description
1 polymer ?
#
loop_
_entity_poly.entity_id
_entity_poly.type
_entity_poly.pdbx_seq_one_letter_code
_entity_poly.pdbx_strand_id
1 'polypeptide(L)'
;MDLRLDGDTWQGTYATVVLAACVDLLADGEPIPGVTFFVDGFPTVDNVSVIAVRDDVIVARTARGDEVIVNSADVMRILIP
;
A
#
# COMPACT_ATOMS: atom_id res chain seq x y z
N MET A 1 3.33 -5.47 9.47
CA MET A 1 4.36 -5.79 8.44
C MET A 1 5.03 -4.53 7.86
N ASP A 2 6.37 -4.50 7.68
CA ASP A 2 7.12 -3.35 7.11
C ASP A 2 7.91 -3.79 5.87
N LEU A 3 7.46 -3.37 4.67
CA LEU A 3 8.12 -3.66 3.39
C LEU A 3 8.82 -2.41 2.87
N ARG A 4 10.08 -2.53 2.46
CA ARG A 4 10.89 -1.43 1.92
C ARG A 4 11.51 -1.79 0.58
N LEU A 5 11.61 -0.82 -0.32
CA LEU A 5 12.44 -0.93 -1.51
C LEU A 5 13.91 -0.78 -1.09
N ASP A 6 14.65 -1.88 -1.02
CA ASP A 6 16.11 -1.81 -0.90
C ASP A 6 16.68 -1.51 -2.29
N GLY A 7 17.61 -0.54 -2.37
CA GLY A 7 18.04 0.14 -3.60
C GLY A 7 18.56 -0.71 -4.77
N ASP A 8 18.69 -2.04 -4.58
CA ASP A 8 19.04 -3.01 -5.61
C ASP A 8 17.81 -3.74 -6.21
N THR A 9 16.62 -3.50 -5.67
CA THR A 9 15.37 -4.12 -6.10
C THR A 9 14.75 -3.30 -7.21
N TRP A 10 14.47 -3.94 -8.34
CA TRP A 10 13.85 -3.30 -9.50
C TRP A 10 12.45 -2.82 -9.08
N GLN A 11 12.14 -1.52 -9.25
CA GLN A 11 10.88 -0.90 -8.83
C GLN A 11 9.63 -1.72 -9.22
N GLY A 12 9.62 -2.32 -10.42
CA GLY A 12 8.52 -3.18 -10.86
C GLY A 12 8.32 -4.46 -10.02
N THR A 13 9.41 -5.10 -9.58
CA THR A 13 9.34 -6.27 -8.68
C THR A 13 8.80 -5.87 -7.31
N TYR A 14 9.18 -4.68 -6.82
CA TYR A 14 8.71 -4.20 -5.53
C TYR A 14 7.21 -3.85 -5.54
N ALA A 15 6.75 -3.13 -6.57
CA ALA A 15 5.32 -2.86 -6.75
C ALA A 15 4.49 -4.16 -6.73
N THR A 16 4.98 -5.20 -7.40
CA THR A 16 4.36 -6.53 -7.40
C THR A 16 4.27 -7.13 -5.99
N VAL A 17 5.33 -7.02 -5.18
CA VAL A 17 5.34 -7.50 -3.78
C VAL A 17 4.37 -6.73 -2.90
N VAL A 18 4.29 -5.41 -3.04
CA VAL A 18 3.34 -4.57 -2.29
C VAL A 18 1.90 -4.97 -2.63
N LEU A 19 1.57 -5.11 -3.91
CA LEU A 19 0.24 -5.53 -4.36
C LEU A 19 -0.11 -6.92 -3.82
N ALA A 20 0.81 -7.88 -3.92
CA ALA A 20 0.60 -9.24 -3.42
C ALA A 20 0.32 -9.26 -1.91
N ALA A 21 1.07 -8.48 -1.12
CA ALA A 21 0.86 -8.38 0.32
C ALA A 21 -0.53 -7.81 0.67
N CYS A 22 -0.97 -6.76 -0.03
CA CYS A 22 -2.31 -6.21 0.17
C CYS A 22 -3.41 -7.19 -0.26
N VAL A 23 -3.25 -7.90 -1.38
CA VAL A 23 -4.22 -8.91 -1.86
C VAL A 23 -4.35 -10.06 -0.87
N ASP A 24 -3.24 -10.56 -0.35
CA ASP A 24 -3.22 -11.65 0.64
C ASP A 24 -3.96 -11.26 1.92
N LEU A 25 -3.68 -10.06 2.45
CA LEU A 25 -4.35 -9.56 3.65
C LEU A 25 -5.83 -9.22 3.44
N LEU A 26 -6.22 -8.82 2.22
CA LEU A 26 -7.63 -8.59 1.86
C LEU A 26 -8.39 -9.90 1.59
N ALA A 27 -7.72 -11.06 1.53
CA ALA A 27 -8.38 -12.33 1.21
C ALA A 27 -9.45 -12.72 2.25
N ASP A 28 -9.33 -12.20 3.48
CA ASP A 28 -10.30 -12.38 4.56
C ASP A 28 -11.58 -11.52 4.37
N GLY A 29 -11.61 -10.65 3.35
CA GLY A 29 -12.77 -9.79 3.02
C GLY A 29 -12.89 -8.53 3.88
N GLU A 30 -11.96 -8.32 4.81
CA GLU A 30 -11.93 -7.16 5.71
C GLU A 30 -10.91 -6.11 5.25
N PRO A 31 -11.19 -4.81 5.42
CA PRO A 31 -10.20 -3.76 5.19
C PRO A 31 -8.96 -3.94 6.07
N ILE A 32 -7.78 -3.59 5.55
CA ILE A 32 -6.52 -3.58 6.30
C ILE A 32 -6.38 -2.21 6.99
N PRO A 33 -6.56 -2.09 8.31
CA PRO A 33 -6.52 -0.80 8.98
C PRO A 33 -5.08 -0.32 9.23
N GLY A 34 -4.91 0.99 9.44
CA GLY A 34 -3.67 1.57 9.97
C GLY A 34 -2.47 1.51 9.02
N VAL A 35 -2.71 1.43 7.72
CA VAL A 35 -1.66 1.36 6.71
C VAL A 35 -1.07 2.75 6.45
N THR A 36 0.25 2.83 6.29
CA THR A 36 0.98 4.03 5.88
C THR A 36 1.82 3.76 4.64
N PHE A 37 1.61 4.56 3.59
CA PHE A 37 2.36 4.50 2.33
C PHE A 37 3.39 5.63 2.27
N PHE A 38 4.61 5.26 1.88
CA PHE A 38 5.70 6.20 1.62
C PHE A 38 5.96 6.23 0.12
N VAL A 39 5.71 7.38 -0.49
CA VAL A 39 6.01 7.66 -1.89
C VAL A 39 7.24 8.57 -1.92
N ASP A 40 8.21 8.25 -2.77
CA ASP A 40 9.51 8.95 -2.84
C ASP A 40 10.23 9.08 -1.48
N GLY A 41 9.98 8.15 -0.55
CA GLY A 41 10.56 8.15 0.79
C GLY A 41 9.84 9.03 1.83
N PHE A 42 8.78 9.75 1.46
CA PHE A 42 7.97 10.57 2.37
C PHE A 42 6.62 9.92 2.67
N PRO A 43 6.15 9.93 3.94
CA PRO A 43 4.81 9.45 4.28
C PRO A 43 3.77 10.34 3.59
N THR A 44 3.14 9.80 2.55
CA THR A 44 2.20 10.56 1.71
C THR A 44 0.77 10.24 2.07
N VAL A 45 0.50 8.99 2.46
CA VAL A 45 -0.82 8.52 2.85
C VAL A 45 -0.67 7.76 4.17
N ASP A 46 -1.16 8.35 5.25
CA ASP A 46 -0.95 7.84 6.61
C ASP A 46 -2.25 7.43 7.31
N ASN A 47 -2.15 6.38 8.12
CA ASN A 47 -3.24 5.82 8.94
C ASN A 47 -4.54 5.61 8.15
N VAL A 48 -4.44 4.97 6.99
CA VAL A 48 -5.58 4.65 6.11
C VAL A 48 -5.98 3.18 6.22
N SER A 49 -7.21 2.88 5.83
CA SER A 49 -7.67 1.50 5.67
C SER A 49 -7.59 1.10 4.20
N VAL A 50 -6.80 0.09 3.84
CA VAL A 50 -6.81 -0.46 2.48
C VAL A 50 -8.07 -1.28 2.31
N ILE A 51 -8.87 -0.96 1.30
CA ILE A 51 -10.20 -1.56 1.08
C ILE A 51 -10.27 -2.39 -0.21
N ALA A 52 -9.37 -2.14 -1.17
CA ALA A 52 -9.29 -2.92 -2.40
C ALA A 52 -7.92 -2.74 -3.07
N VAL A 53 -7.54 -3.73 -3.87
CA VAL A 53 -6.48 -3.62 -4.88
C VAL A 53 -7.13 -3.77 -6.24
N ARG A 54 -6.81 -2.89 -7.19
CA ARG A 54 -7.34 -2.89 -8.55
C ARG A 54 -6.21 -2.68 -9.53
N ASP A 55 -5.94 -3.67 -10.37
CA ASP A 55 -4.80 -3.64 -11.31
C ASP A 55 -3.51 -3.26 -10.57
N ASP A 56 -2.93 -2.10 -10.90
CA ASP A 56 -1.68 -1.59 -10.32
C ASP A 56 -1.89 -0.58 -9.18
N VAL A 57 -3.14 -0.34 -8.76
CA VAL A 57 -3.47 0.66 -7.72
C VAL A 57 -4.07 0.04 -6.46
N ILE A 58 -3.75 0.68 -5.34
CA ILE A 58 -4.27 0.35 -4.02
C ILE A 58 -5.29 1.41 -3.64
N VAL A 59 -6.52 0.98 -3.35
CA VAL A 59 -7.60 1.85 -2.91
C VAL A 59 -7.63 1.82 -1.38
N ALA A 60 -7.42 2.98 -0.79
CA ALA A 60 -7.47 3.17 0.64
C ALA A 60 -8.53 4.19 1.03
N ARG A 61 -8.97 4.14 2.28
CA ARG A 61 -9.95 5.07 2.86
C ARG A 61 -9.34 5.75 4.08
N THR A 62 -9.43 7.07 4.12
CA THR A 62 -8.96 7.85 5.28
C THR A 62 -9.91 7.69 6.47
N ALA A 63 -9.47 8.08 7.66
CA ALA A 63 -10.33 8.15 8.83
C ALA A 63 -11.56 9.07 8.66
N ARG A 64 -11.55 9.97 7.68
CA ARG A 64 -12.67 10.87 7.36
C ARG A 64 -13.67 10.25 6.39
N GLY A 65 -13.36 9.09 5.81
CA GLY A 65 -14.19 8.42 4.82
C GLY A 65 -13.83 8.73 3.37
N ASP A 66 -12.86 9.62 3.13
CA ASP A 66 -12.39 9.95 1.78
C ASP A 66 -11.62 8.77 1.18
N GLU A 67 -11.85 8.49 -0.11
CA GLU A 67 -11.09 7.48 -0.85
C GLU A 67 -9.81 8.09 -1.45
N VAL A 68 -8.71 7.35 -1.30
CA VAL A 68 -7.38 7.69 -1.79
C VAL A 68 -6.89 6.55 -2.67
N ILE A 69 -6.41 6.89 -3.85
CA ILE A 69 -5.85 5.93 -4.81
C ILE A 69 -4.34 6.09 -4.79
N VAL A 70 -3.64 5.01 -4.47
CA VAL A 70 -2.17 4.95 -4.41
C VAL A 70 -1.68 4.08 -5.55
N ASN A 71 -0.81 4.61 -6.41
CA ASN A 71 -0.15 3.82 -7.44
C ASN A 71 0.98 3.00 -6.81
N SER A 72 0.92 1.67 -6.97
CA SER A 72 1.92 0.77 -6.38
C SER A 72 3.34 0.99 -6.90
N ALA A 73 3.48 1.50 -8.14
CA ALA A 73 4.77 1.81 -8.74
C ALA A 73 5.51 2.95 -8.02
N ASP A 74 4.76 3.84 -7.37
CA ASP A 74 5.29 5.02 -6.68
C ASP A 74 5.58 4.71 -5.19
N VAL A 75 5.11 3.57 -4.68
CA VAL A 75 5.34 3.16 -3.29
C VAL A 75 6.79 2.69 -3.15
N MET A 76 7.51 3.30 -2.22
CA MET A 76 8.89 2.96 -1.86
C MET A 76 8.99 2.24 -0.52
N ARG A 77 7.96 2.41 0.32
CA ARG A 77 7.78 1.68 1.58
C ARG A 77 6.30 1.61 1.93
N ILE A 78 5.87 0.49 2.48
CA ILE A 78 4.54 0.31 3.08
C ILE A 78 4.68 -0.22 4.50
N LEU A 79 3.98 0.44 5.42
CA LEU A 79 3.77 -0.01 6.79
C LEU A 79 2.35 -0.51 6.93
N ILE A 80 2.21 -1.77 7.30
CA ILE A 80 0.97 -2.40 7.72
C ILE A 80 1.16 -2.72 9.20
N PRO A 81 0.15 -2.59 10.07
CA PRO A 81 0.25 -3.02 11.46
C PRO A 81 0.61 -4.52 11.62
#